data_AF-A0A958UMJ0-F1
#
_entry.id   AF-A0A958UMJ0-F1
#
_cell.length_a   1.000
_cell.length_b   1.000
_cell.length_c   1.000
_cell.angle_alpha   90.00
_cell.angle_beta   90.00
_cell.angle_gamma   90.00
#
_symmetry.space_group_name_H-M   'P 1'
#
loop_
_entity.id
_entity.type
_entity.pdbx_description
1 polymer ?
#
loop_
_entity_poly.entity_id
_entity_poly.type
_entity_poly.pdbx_seq_one_letter_code
_entity_poly.pdbx_strand_id
1 'polypeptide(L)'
;METNILIIGSGVAGLTLAVKLAERFPKKKITVVTKAHQSESNTKYAQGGVAAVFDLKEDSFQKHIEDTLIAGDGLCDKSVVKMVIKDGPQRLKELMEWGANFDTEANGELTLGREGGHSEFRVIHHKDTTGNEIERALLERSNQLVNITLLPHHFAIDLITEHHFSDSKTENLSCYGAYVLDQISGNIFTIKAECTTLASGGMGQVYGHTTNPAVATGDGIAMAYRAKTRIQNMEFIQFHPTALYDGHNEASFLISEAVRGFGAFLRNK
;
A
#
# COMPACT_ATOMS: atom_id res chain seq x y z
N MET A 1 -9.07 -17.28 -17.48
CA MET A 1 -9.88 -16.06 -17.24
C MET A 1 -9.31 -14.93 -18.08
N GLU A 2 -10.15 -14.00 -18.55
CA GLU A 2 -9.70 -12.80 -19.28
C GLU A 2 -10.28 -11.54 -18.61
N THR A 3 -9.45 -10.51 -18.48
CA THR A 3 -9.80 -9.22 -17.88
C THR A 3 -9.10 -8.10 -18.65
N ASN A 4 -9.56 -6.85 -18.54
CA ASN A 4 -8.80 -5.76 -19.15
C ASN A 4 -7.61 -5.38 -18.25
N ILE A 5 -7.83 -5.33 -16.94
CA ILE A 5 -6.83 -4.88 -15.97
C ILE A 5 -6.72 -5.90 -14.84
N LEU A 6 -5.53 -6.44 -14.63
CA LEU A 6 -5.19 -7.31 -13.51
C LEU A 6 -4.38 -6.52 -12.47
N ILE A 7 -4.85 -6.51 -11.24
CA ILE A 7 -4.15 -5.90 -10.10
C ILE A 7 -3.81 -7.02 -9.12
N ILE A 8 -2.54 -7.15 -8.76
CA ILE A 8 -2.07 -8.19 -7.83
C ILE A 8 -1.80 -7.53 -6.48
N GLY A 9 -2.73 -7.71 -5.55
CA GLY A 9 -2.72 -7.16 -4.19
C GLY A 9 -3.93 -6.27 -3.92
N SER A 10 -4.55 -6.46 -2.76
CA SER A 10 -5.76 -5.74 -2.31
C SER A 10 -5.49 -4.75 -1.17
N GLY A 11 -4.26 -4.27 -0.98
CA GLY A 11 -3.99 -3.16 -0.07
C GLY A 11 -4.43 -1.80 -0.65
N VAL A 12 -4.15 -0.70 0.07
CA VAL A 12 -4.57 0.66 -0.30
C VAL A 12 -4.22 1.03 -1.74
N ALA A 13 -3.03 0.68 -2.22
CA ALA A 13 -2.58 0.98 -3.58
C ALA A 13 -3.42 0.24 -4.64
N GLY A 14 -3.65 -1.07 -4.43
CA GLY A 14 -4.39 -1.91 -5.37
C GLY A 14 -5.87 -1.55 -5.43
N LEU A 15 -6.51 -1.37 -4.28
CA LEU A 15 -7.93 -1.03 -4.21
C LEU A 15 -8.20 0.40 -4.69
N THR A 16 -7.35 1.38 -4.34
CA THR A 16 -7.49 2.77 -4.83
C THR A 16 -7.39 2.80 -6.35
N LEU A 17 -6.43 2.06 -6.93
CA LEU A 17 -6.30 1.97 -8.38
C LEU A 17 -7.52 1.29 -9.01
N ALA A 18 -8.01 0.20 -8.41
CA ALA A 18 -9.19 -0.52 -8.88
C ALA A 18 -10.42 0.39 -8.92
N VAL A 19 -10.72 1.10 -7.82
CA VAL A 19 -11.85 2.02 -7.72
C VAL A 19 -11.74 3.14 -8.76
N LYS A 20 -10.59 3.83 -8.85
CA LYS A 20 -10.39 4.91 -9.83
C LYS A 20 -10.57 4.45 -11.26
N LEU A 21 -10.02 3.29 -11.62
CA LEU A 21 -10.13 2.75 -12.97
C LEU A 21 -11.56 2.29 -13.28
N ALA A 22 -12.24 1.72 -12.29
CA ALA A 22 -13.62 1.26 -12.46
C ALA A 22 -14.59 2.41 -12.70
N GLU A 23 -14.46 3.49 -11.93
CA GLU A 23 -15.24 4.72 -12.10
C GLU A 23 -14.94 5.43 -13.41
N ARG A 24 -13.65 5.53 -13.78
CA ARG A 24 -13.22 6.21 -15.01
C ARG A 24 -13.57 5.42 -16.28
N PHE A 25 -13.54 4.08 -16.21
CA PHE A 25 -13.77 3.20 -17.35
C PHE A 25 -14.83 2.13 -17.03
N PRO A 26 -16.12 2.49 -16.97
CA PRO A 26 -17.20 1.57 -16.56
C PRO A 26 -17.34 0.30 -17.42
N LYS A 27 -16.80 0.33 -18.65
CA LYS A 27 -16.83 -0.81 -19.59
C LYS A 27 -15.62 -1.74 -19.46
N LYS A 28 -14.57 -1.35 -18.72
CA LYS A 28 -13.36 -2.15 -18.53
C LYS A 28 -13.54 -3.04 -17.31
N LYS A 29 -13.26 -4.34 -17.47
CA LYS A 29 -13.22 -5.33 -16.39
C LYS A 29 -11.90 -5.21 -15.65
N ILE A 30 -11.99 -5.16 -14.33
CA ILE A 30 -10.85 -5.07 -13.43
C ILE A 30 -10.91 -6.28 -12.51
N THR A 31 -9.79 -7.00 -12.40
CA THR A 31 -9.66 -8.14 -11.51
C THR A 31 -8.56 -7.87 -10.51
N VAL A 32 -8.88 -7.98 -9.23
CA VAL A 32 -7.91 -7.86 -8.14
C VAL A 32 -7.68 -9.25 -7.55
N VAL A 33 -6.46 -9.73 -7.62
CA VAL A 33 -6.03 -11.00 -7.03
C VAL A 33 -5.37 -10.73 -5.69
N THR A 34 -5.75 -11.46 -4.65
CA THR A 34 -5.10 -11.35 -3.33
C THR A 34 -4.96 -12.71 -2.67
N LYS A 35 -3.78 -12.98 -2.10
CA LYS A 35 -3.36 -14.30 -1.63
C LYS A 35 -3.94 -14.71 -0.27
N ALA A 36 -4.72 -13.84 0.34
CA ALA A 36 -5.32 -14.06 1.64
C ALA A 36 -6.77 -13.56 1.60
N HIS A 37 -7.36 -13.34 2.77
CA HIS A 37 -8.63 -12.62 2.85
C HIS A 37 -8.48 -11.22 2.23
N GLN A 38 -9.55 -10.67 1.65
CA GLN A 38 -9.52 -9.41 0.91
C GLN A 38 -9.03 -8.20 1.72
N SER A 39 -9.21 -8.22 3.05
CA SER A 39 -8.75 -7.20 3.99
C SER A 39 -7.41 -7.51 4.65
N GLU A 40 -6.75 -8.62 4.29
CA GLU A 40 -5.50 -9.03 4.93
C GLU A 40 -4.32 -8.46 4.15
N SER A 41 -3.83 -7.31 4.62
CA SER A 41 -2.68 -6.60 4.04
C SER A 41 -1.97 -5.76 5.10
N ASN A 42 -0.77 -5.25 4.79
CA ASN A 42 -0.10 -4.24 5.63
C ASN A 42 -0.96 -2.98 5.88
N THR A 43 -1.89 -2.68 4.98
CA THR A 43 -2.74 -1.48 5.07
C THR A 43 -3.58 -1.53 6.34
N LYS A 44 -4.32 -2.61 6.58
CA LYS A 44 -5.15 -2.85 7.76
C LYS A 44 -4.46 -2.57 9.09
N TYR A 45 -3.17 -2.86 9.17
CA TYR A 45 -2.39 -2.73 10.41
C TYR A 45 -1.72 -1.37 10.60
N ALA A 46 -1.88 -0.43 9.67
CA ALA A 46 -1.35 0.92 9.83
C ALA A 46 -2.12 1.67 10.93
N GLN A 47 -1.40 2.15 11.95
CA GLN A 47 -1.98 2.80 13.13
C GLN A 47 -1.96 4.32 12.99
N GLY A 48 -0.75 4.90 12.85
CA GLY A 48 -0.44 6.32 12.94
C GLY A 48 -1.38 7.22 12.15
N GLY A 49 -1.16 7.33 10.84
CA GLY A 49 -2.07 8.09 9.98
C GLY A 49 -1.52 8.33 8.59
N VAL A 50 -2.13 9.29 7.89
CA VAL A 50 -1.71 9.74 6.55
C VAL A 50 -1.26 11.19 6.66
N ALA A 51 -0.03 11.48 6.24
CA ALA A 51 0.49 12.85 6.24
C ALA A 51 -0.03 13.65 5.03
N ALA A 52 -0.75 14.75 5.28
CA ALA A 52 -1.17 15.68 4.24
C ALA A 52 -1.33 17.11 4.78
N VAL A 53 -1.00 18.11 3.96
CA VAL A 53 -1.08 19.52 4.35
C VAL A 53 -2.53 20.01 4.25
N PHE A 54 -3.20 20.16 5.40
CA PHE A 54 -4.57 20.67 5.49
C PHE A 54 -4.68 22.00 6.25
N ASP A 55 -3.83 22.23 7.25
CA ASP A 55 -3.77 23.52 7.95
C ASP A 55 -2.82 24.48 7.23
N LEU A 56 -3.34 25.25 6.27
CA LEU A 56 -2.54 26.24 5.52
C LEU A 56 -2.22 27.51 6.33
N LYS A 57 -2.67 27.63 7.58
CA LYS A 57 -2.30 28.76 8.46
C LYS A 57 -0.93 28.51 9.07
N GLU A 58 -0.72 27.30 9.60
CA GLU A 58 0.53 26.93 10.29
C GLU A 58 1.46 26.06 9.41
N ASP A 59 0.92 25.30 8.45
CA ASP A 59 1.67 24.39 7.59
C ASP A 59 1.76 24.85 6.12
N SER A 60 2.65 24.24 5.35
CA SER A 60 2.75 24.45 3.91
C SER A 60 3.32 23.23 3.20
N PHE A 61 3.01 23.11 1.90
CA PHE A 61 3.64 22.09 1.05
C PHE A 61 5.17 22.18 1.07
N GLN A 62 5.73 23.38 1.19
CA GLN A 62 7.18 23.57 1.20
C GLN A 62 7.81 22.98 2.45
N LYS A 63 7.23 23.23 3.64
CA LYS A 63 7.66 22.60 4.90
C LYS A 63 7.62 21.08 4.81
N HIS A 64 6.54 20.51 4.28
CA HIS A 64 6.43 19.06 4.14
C HIS A 64 7.43 18.47 3.13
N ILE A 65 7.70 19.17 2.02
CA ILE A 65 8.74 18.77 1.07
C ILE A 65 10.11 18.77 1.75
N GLU A 66 10.43 19.82 2.51
CA GLU A 66 11.70 19.93 3.23
C GLU A 66 11.88 18.81 4.25
N ASP A 67 10.87 18.56 5.09
CA ASP A 67 10.86 17.46 6.06
C ASP A 67 11.16 16.10 5.38
N THR A 68 10.52 15.84 4.24
CA THR A 68 10.69 14.58 3.49
C THR A 68 12.08 14.47 2.88
N LEU A 69 12.62 15.56 2.34
CA LEU A 69 13.96 15.57 1.76
C LEU A 69 15.06 15.42 2.81
N ILE A 70 14.87 15.98 4.01
CA ILE A 70 15.76 15.80 5.16
C ILE A 70 15.71 14.34 5.63
N ALA A 71 14.51 13.80 5.85
CA ALA A 71 14.34 12.41 6.31
C ALA A 71 14.83 11.38 5.28
N GLY A 72 14.79 11.72 3.99
CA GLY A 72 15.29 10.88 2.89
C GLY A 72 16.80 10.98 2.64
N ASP A 73 17.55 11.69 3.48
CA ASP A 73 19.02 11.75 3.50
C ASP A 73 19.66 12.02 2.12
N GLY A 74 19.06 12.93 1.35
CA GLY A 74 19.55 13.34 0.03
C GLY A 74 19.33 12.32 -1.10
N LEU A 75 18.68 11.19 -0.84
CA LEU A 75 18.44 10.13 -1.83
C LEU A 75 17.07 10.23 -2.53
N CYS A 76 16.21 11.16 -2.11
CA CYS A 76 14.90 11.38 -2.71
C CYS A 76 14.98 11.99 -4.12
N ASP A 77 14.10 11.51 -5.01
CA ASP A 77 13.74 12.27 -6.21
C ASP A 77 12.82 13.44 -5.82
N LYS A 78 13.36 14.67 -5.90
CA LYS A 78 12.65 15.90 -5.54
C LYS A 78 11.36 16.11 -6.35
N SER A 79 11.32 15.67 -7.61
CA SER A 79 10.13 15.83 -8.46
C SER A 79 8.99 14.94 -7.98
N VAL A 80 9.31 13.70 -7.60
CA VAL A 80 8.35 12.74 -7.04
C VAL A 80 7.86 13.18 -5.67
N VAL A 81 8.76 13.61 -4.78
CA VAL A 81 8.39 14.14 -3.45
C VAL A 81 7.40 15.31 -3.59
N LYS A 82 7.72 16.28 -4.46
CA LYS A 82 6.85 17.43 -4.70
C LYS A 82 5.48 17.03 -5.25
N MET A 83 5.42 16.09 -6.18
CA MET A 83 4.16 15.59 -6.74
C MET A 83 3.31 14.92 -5.66
N VAL A 84 3.87 13.95 -4.92
CA VAL A 84 3.17 13.20 -3.87
C VAL A 84 2.60 14.13 -2.80
N ILE A 85 3.41 15.06 -2.30
CA ILE A 85 3.00 15.97 -1.23
C ILE A 85 1.92 16.95 -1.67
N LYS A 86 2.00 17.48 -2.90
CA LYS A 86 0.99 18.40 -3.43
C LYS A 86 -0.33 17.70 -3.75
N ASP A 87 -0.28 16.45 -4.19
CA ASP A 87 -1.46 15.67 -4.52
C ASP A 87 -2.15 15.07 -3.28
N GLY A 88 -1.40 14.91 -2.17
CA GLY A 88 -1.85 14.30 -0.93
C GLY A 88 -3.23 14.76 -0.44
N PRO A 89 -3.50 16.07 -0.29
CA PRO A 89 -4.80 16.55 0.17
C PRO A 89 -5.97 16.12 -0.72
N GLN A 90 -5.77 16.10 -2.04
CA GLN A 90 -6.81 15.64 -2.96
C GLN A 90 -7.03 14.13 -2.86
N ARG A 91 -5.96 13.34 -2.69
CA ARG A 91 -6.06 11.88 -2.49
C ARG A 91 -6.80 11.54 -1.19
N LEU A 92 -6.56 12.29 -0.12
CA LEU A 92 -7.28 12.09 1.15
C LEU A 92 -8.77 12.41 1.01
N LYS A 93 -9.13 13.51 0.32
CA LYS A 93 -10.53 13.84 0.04
C LYS A 93 -11.25 12.73 -0.73
N GLU A 94 -10.60 12.13 -1.72
CA GLU A 94 -11.16 10.99 -2.46
C GLU A 94 -11.44 9.79 -1.54
N LEU A 95 -10.53 9.49 -0.59
CA LEU A 95 -10.78 8.43 0.41
C LEU A 95 -12.00 8.76 1.28
N MET A 96 -12.15 10.02 1.71
CA MET A 96 -13.33 10.48 2.46
C MET A 96 -14.62 10.36 1.64
N GLU A 97 -14.58 10.73 0.36
CA GLU A 97 -15.71 10.58 -0.58
C GLU A 97 -16.11 9.11 -0.78
N TRP A 98 -15.15 8.18 -0.73
CA TRP A 98 -15.42 6.75 -0.75
C TRP A 98 -15.84 6.17 0.61
N GLY A 99 -15.94 7.01 1.64
CA GLY A 99 -16.51 6.64 2.94
C GLY A 99 -15.50 6.39 4.05
N ALA A 100 -14.23 6.74 3.88
CA ALA A 100 -13.24 6.67 4.96
C ALA A 100 -13.49 7.81 5.96
N ASN A 101 -13.63 7.46 7.23
CA ASN A 101 -13.82 8.42 8.31
C ASN A 101 -12.48 8.77 8.97
N PHE A 102 -12.30 10.04 9.32
CA PHE A 102 -11.14 10.52 10.07
C PHE A 102 -11.62 11.32 11.28
N ASP A 103 -10.79 11.38 12.32
CA ASP A 103 -11.15 12.07 13.55
C ASP A 103 -11.20 13.58 13.32
N THR A 104 -12.20 14.22 13.92
CA THR A 104 -12.45 15.65 13.80
C THR A 104 -12.65 16.28 15.18
N GLU A 105 -12.21 17.53 15.31
CA GLU A 105 -12.52 18.41 16.43
C GLU A 105 -14.01 18.76 16.48
N ALA A 106 -14.46 19.37 17.59
CA ALA A 106 -15.86 19.78 17.77
C ALA A 106 -16.35 20.80 16.72
N ASN A 107 -15.44 21.52 16.07
CA ASN A 107 -15.74 22.47 14.99
C ASN A 107 -15.81 21.79 13.59
N GLY A 108 -15.56 20.48 13.50
CA GLY A 108 -15.56 19.71 12.25
C GLY A 108 -14.24 19.74 11.48
N GLU A 109 -13.20 20.42 11.97
CA GLU A 109 -11.85 20.35 11.38
C GLU A 109 -11.18 19.01 11.72
N LEU A 110 -10.32 18.52 10.84
CA LEU A 110 -9.59 17.26 11.09
C LEU A 110 -8.64 17.40 12.28
N THR A 111 -8.64 16.40 13.16
CA THR A 111 -7.63 16.32 14.22
C THR A 111 -6.30 15.88 13.60
N LEU A 112 -5.25 16.68 13.84
CA LEU A 112 -3.93 16.47 13.25
C LEU A 112 -2.92 16.02 14.29
N GLY A 113 -2.27 14.88 14.05
CA GLY A 113 -1.11 14.41 14.80
C GLY A 113 0.22 14.87 14.21
N ARG A 114 1.31 14.57 14.91
CA ARG A 114 2.68 14.77 14.45
C ARG A 114 3.54 13.56 14.82
N GLU A 115 4.25 13.03 13.83
CA GLU A 115 5.20 11.92 13.97
C GLU A 115 6.63 12.40 13.65
N GLY A 116 7.62 11.53 13.88
CA GLY A 116 9.03 11.87 13.66
C GLY A 116 9.32 12.32 12.24
N GLY A 117 10.26 13.25 12.13
CA GLY A 117 10.64 13.86 10.85
C GLY A 117 9.70 14.98 10.37
N HIS A 118 8.51 15.14 10.97
CA HIS A 118 7.63 16.27 10.65
C HIS A 118 7.87 17.49 11.55
N SER A 119 7.96 18.67 10.94
CA SER A 119 8.01 19.95 11.64
C SER A 119 6.63 20.39 12.16
N GLU A 120 5.58 20.10 11.41
CA GLU A 120 4.20 20.53 11.69
C GLU A 120 3.22 19.37 11.98
N PHE A 121 2.07 19.69 12.57
CA PHE A 121 0.96 18.76 12.75
C PHE A 121 0.22 18.57 11.41
N ARG A 122 0.35 17.38 10.83
CA ARG A 122 -0.22 17.08 9.51
C ARG A 122 -0.58 15.61 9.29
N VAL A 123 -0.59 14.81 10.36
CA VAL A 123 -0.89 13.37 10.29
C VAL A 123 -2.37 13.16 10.63
N ILE A 124 -3.18 12.93 9.60
CA ILE A 124 -4.62 12.66 9.74
C ILE A 124 -4.81 11.21 10.15
N HIS A 125 -5.65 10.95 11.14
CA HIS A 125 -5.83 9.62 11.71
C HIS A 125 -7.30 9.29 11.98
N HIS A 126 -7.56 8.01 12.19
CA HIS A 126 -8.81 7.49 12.74
C HIS A 126 -8.48 6.63 13.96
N LYS A 127 -8.55 7.25 15.13
CA LYS A 127 -8.06 6.70 16.40
C LYS A 127 -6.64 6.18 16.20
N ASP A 128 -6.39 4.93 16.58
CA ASP A 128 -5.15 4.17 16.40
C ASP A 128 -5.28 3.10 15.29
N THR A 129 -6.28 3.20 14.41
CA THR A 129 -6.60 2.16 13.40
C THR A 129 -6.85 2.74 12.00
N THR A 130 -6.13 3.82 11.65
CA THR A 130 -6.32 4.56 10.40
C THR A 130 -6.31 3.67 9.15
N GLY A 131 -5.37 2.71 9.10
CA GLY A 131 -5.25 1.78 7.99
C GLY A 131 -6.44 0.85 7.81
N ASN A 132 -7.00 0.34 8.93
CA ASN A 132 -8.19 -0.50 8.93
C ASN A 132 -9.42 0.26 8.40
N GLU A 133 -9.58 1.54 8.78
CA GLU A 133 -10.70 2.37 8.30
C GLU A 133 -10.59 2.68 6.79
N ILE A 134 -9.38 2.99 6.31
CA ILE A 134 -9.13 3.20 4.87
C ILE A 134 -9.41 1.92 4.07
N GLU A 135 -8.93 0.76 4.56
CA GLU A 135 -9.14 -0.53 3.87
C GLU A 135 -10.62 -0.92 3.88
N ARG A 136 -11.34 -0.70 4.98
CA ARG A 136 -12.80 -0.90 5.06
C ARG A 136 -13.54 -0.10 3.99
N ALA A 137 -13.30 1.21 3.92
CA ALA A 137 -13.97 2.10 2.98
C ALA A 137 -13.67 1.72 1.53
N LEU A 138 -12.41 1.41 1.21
CA LEU A 138 -12.00 0.99 -0.13
C LEU A 138 -12.63 -0.35 -0.55
N LEU A 139 -12.73 -1.31 0.37
CA LEU A 139 -13.39 -2.60 0.09
C LEU A 139 -14.89 -2.41 -0.12
N GLU A 140 -15.56 -1.62 0.71
CA GLU A 140 -16.97 -1.26 0.52
C GLU A 140 -17.19 -0.61 -0.84
N ARG A 141 -16.39 0.39 -1.19
CA ARG A 141 -16.48 1.08 -2.47
C ARG A 141 -16.21 0.12 -3.64
N SER A 142 -15.21 -0.74 -3.52
CA SER A 142 -14.88 -1.72 -4.56
C SER A 142 -16.03 -2.70 -4.80
N ASN A 143 -16.71 -3.15 -3.74
CA ASN A 143 -17.84 -4.08 -3.83
C ASN A 143 -19.10 -3.44 -4.45
N GLN A 144 -19.22 -2.11 -4.43
CA GLN A 144 -20.30 -1.38 -5.09
C GLN A 144 -20.10 -1.26 -6.62
N LEU A 145 -18.88 -1.51 -7.13
CA LEU A 145 -18.52 -1.32 -8.53
C LEU A 145 -18.57 -2.65 -9.29
N VAL A 146 -19.62 -2.83 -10.10
CA VAL A 146 -19.94 -4.09 -10.80
C VAL A 146 -18.86 -4.58 -11.78
N ASN A 147 -17.95 -3.71 -12.20
CA ASN A 147 -16.84 -4.05 -13.10
C ASN A 147 -15.54 -4.40 -12.38
N ILE A 148 -15.54 -4.47 -11.05
CA ILE A 148 -14.46 -5.01 -10.24
C ILE A 148 -14.79 -6.45 -9.83
N THR A 149 -13.82 -7.35 -9.97
CA THR A 149 -13.88 -8.72 -9.44
C THR A 149 -12.72 -8.90 -8.46
N LEU A 150 -13.03 -9.09 -7.18
CA LEU A 150 -12.07 -9.46 -6.15
C LEU A 150 -11.95 -10.99 -6.08
N LEU A 151 -10.71 -11.50 -6.12
CA LEU A 151 -10.39 -12.91 -5.99
C LEU A 151 -9.54 -13.12 -4.72
N PRO A 152 -10.17 -13.28 -3.54
CA PRO A 152 -9.46 -13.63 -2.31
C PRO A 152 -8.96 -15.08 -2.36
N HIS A 153 -7.94 -15.40 -1.57
CA HIS A 153 -7.28 -16.71 -1.55
C HIS A 153 -6.74 -17.16 -2.92
N HIS A 154 -6.31 -16.21 -3.74
CA HIS A 154 -5.69 -16.46 -5.03
C HIS A 154 -4.24 -15.96 -5.01
N PHE A 155 -3.29 -16.88 -5.14
CA PHE A 155 -1.86 -16.59 -5.11
C PHE A 155 -1.32 -16.41 -6.53
N ALA A 156 -0.83 -15.22 -6.87
CA ALA A 156 -0.14 -14.99 -8.14
C ALA A 156 1.25 -15.62 -8.09
N ILE A 157 1.50 -16.61 -8.96
CA ILE A 157 2.73 -17.39 -9.00
C ILE A 157 3.80 -16.67 -9.83
N ASP A 158 3.44 -16.30 -11.06
CA ASP A 158 4.35 -15.61 -11.96
C ASP A 158 3.64 -14.77 -13.02
N LEU A 159 4.35 -13.79 -13.54
CA LEU A 159 3.90 -12.97 -14.66
C LEU A 159 4.12 -13.69 -15.98
N ILE A 160 3.13 -13.64 -16.86
CA ILE A 160 3.23 -14.22 -18.18
C ILE A 160 3.89 -13.18 -19.08
N THR A 161 5.07 -13.51 -19.57
CA THR A 161 5.89 -12.68 -20.47
C THR A 161 6.48 -13.55 -21.58
N GLU A 162 7.18 -12.94 -22.52
CA GLU A 162 7.73 -13.53 -23.74
C GLU A 162 8.53 -14.82 -23.51
N HIS A 163 9.29 -14.91 -22.41
CA HIS A 163 10.14 -16.07 -22.13
C HIS A 163 9.36 -17.37 -21.84
N HIS A 164 8.04 -17.29 -21.63
CA HIS A 164 7.17 -18.45 -21.51
C HIS A 164 6.74 -19.02 -22.88
N PHE A 165 7.06 -18.36 -23.99
CA PHE A 165 6.75 -18.82 -25.35
C PHE A 165 8.02 -19.31 -26.06
N SER A 166 7.98 -20.54 -26.56
CA SER A 166 9.14 -21.27 -27.10
C SER A 166 9.88 -20.60 -28.29
N ASP A 167 9.25 -19.63 -28.96
CA ASP A 167 9.77 -18.98 -30.18
C ASP A 167 10.03 -17.48 -30.04
N SER A 168 9.95 -16.93 -28.82
CA SER A 168 10.06 -15.49 -28.62
C SER A 168 11.51 -15.01 -28.58
N LYS A 169 11.99 -14.44 -29.70
CA LYS A 169 13.30 -13.74 -29.80
C LYS A 169 13.20 -12.22 -29.64
N THR A 170 12.07 -11.70 -29.16
CA THR A 170 11.87 -10.25 -29.06
C THR A 170 12.62 -9.67 -27.88
N GLU A 171 13.29 -8.53 -28.11
CA GLU A 171 13.96 -7.73 -27.08
C GLU A 171 12.96 -6.91 -26.23
N ASN A 172 11.75 -6.67 -26.76
CA ASN A 172 10.70 -5.98 -26.03
C ASN A 172 9.93 -6.99 -25.18
N LEU A 173 9.98 -6.80 -23.85
CA LEU A 173 9.23 -7.59 -22.89
C LEU A 173 7.89 -6.93 -22.58
N SER A 174 6.82 -7.72 -22.65
CA SER A 174 5.43 -7.37 -22.39
C SER A 174 4.86 -8.32 -21.35
N CYS A 175 3.93 -7.82 -20.53
CA CYS A 175 3.19 -8.66 -19.59
C CYS A 175 1.80 -8.96 -20.16
N TYR A 176 1.48 -10.24 -20.31
CA TYR A 176 0.22 -10.74 -20.86
C TYR A 176 -0.78 -11.17 -19.77
N GLY A 177 -0.41 -11.03 -18.49
CA GLY A 177 -1.21 -11.48 -17.35
C GLY A 177 -0.38 -12.25 -16.33
N ALA A 178 -1.01 -13.20 -15.63
CA ALA A 178 -0.35 -14.00 -14.61
C ALA A 178 -0.88 -15.44 -14.53
N TYR A 179 -0.02 -16.35 -14.06
CA TYR A 179 -0.44 -17.64 -13.52
C TYR A 179 -0.89 -17.45 -12.07
N VAL A 180 -2.09 -17.95 -11.75
CA VAL A 180 -2.71 -17.77 -10.43
C VAL A 180 -3.15 -19.12 -9.90
N LEU A 181 -2.76 -19.41 -8.66
CA LEU A 181 -3.22 -20.55 -7.88
C LEU A 181 -4.46 -20.13 -7.09
N ASP A 182 -5.59 -20.79 -7.33
CA ASP A 182 -6.69 -20.82 -6.38
C ASP A 182 -6.28 -21.71 -5.21
N GLN A 183 -6.06 -21.12 -4.03
CA GLN A 183 -5.58 -21.84 -2.86
C GLN A 183 -6.65 -22.76 -2.25
N ILE A 184 -7.93 -22.53 -2.55
CA ILE A 184 -9.03 -23.36 -2.04
C ILE A 184 -9.15 -24.64 -2.87
N SER A 185 -9.18 -24.50 -4.21
CA SER A 185 -9.32 -25.66 -5.09
C SER A 185 -7.98 -26.35 -5.45
N GLY A 186 -6.85 -25.68 -5.23
CA GLY A 186 -5.52 -26.15 -5.62
C GLY A 186 -5.23 -26.02 -7.13
N ASN A 187 -6.16 -25.44 -7.90
CA ASN A 187 -6.01 -25.32 -9.34
C ASN A 187 -5.19 -24.10 -9.72
N ILE A 188 -4.28 -24.28 -10.68
CA ILE A 188 -3.57 -23.18 -11.32
C ILE A 188 -4.27 -22.83 -12.63
N PHE A 189 -4.56 -21.57 -12.83
CA PHE A 189 -5.13 -21.07 -14.07
C PHE A 189 -4.47 -19.77 -14.52
N THR A 190 -4.63 -19.47 -15.80
CA THR A 190 -4.13 -18.23 -16.39
C THR A 190 -5.21 -17.13 -16.32
N ILE A 191 -4.81 -15.95 -15.86
CA ILE A 191 -5.54 -14.70 -16.09
C ILE A 191 -4.81 -13.92 -17.17
N LYS A 192 -5.44 -13.76 -18.33
CA LYS A 192 -4.93 -12.86 -19.39
C LYS A 192 -5.42 -11.44 -19.14
N ALA A 193 -4.53 -10.46 -19.29
CA ALA A 193 -4.85 -9.05 -19.08
C ALA A 193 -4.16 -8.14 -20.11
N GLU A 194 -4.80 -7.03 -20.47
CA GLU A 194 -4.19 -5.98 -21.30
C GLU A 194 -3.15 -5.17 -20.50
N CYS A 195 -3.36 -5.04 -19.19
CA CYS A 195 -2.46 -4.36 -18.27
C CYS A 195 -2.43 -5.12 -16.94
N THR A 196 -1.23 -5.37 -16.41
CA THR A 196 -1.02 -6.02 -15.11
C THR A 196 -0.26 -5.09 -14.18
N THR A 197 -0.79 -4.85 -12.98
CA THR A 197 -0.17 -4.00 -11.95
C THR A 197 0.18 -4.83 -10.71
N LEU A 198 1.41 -4.68 -10.22
CA LEU A 198 1.84 -5.24 -8.94
C LEU A 198 1.59 -4.23 -7.81
N ALA A 199 0.76 -4.61 -6.84
CA ALA A 199 0.45 -3.87 -5.62
C ALA A 199 0.53 -4.81 -4.40
N SER A 200 1.52 -5.72 -4.40
CA SER A 200 1.60 -6.91 -3.54
C SER A 200 2.10 -6.67 -2.11
N GLY A 201 2.37 -5.42 -1.73
CA GLY A 201 3.02 -5.09 -0.46
C GLY A 201 4.53 -5.35 -0.45
N GLY A 202 5.11 -5.27 0.75
CA GLY A 202 6.55 -5.37 0.97
C GLY A 202 7.07 -6.77 1.25
N MET A 203 8.29 -6.83 1.80
CA MET A 203 9.05 -8.06 2.10
C MET A 203 9.45 -8.19 3.57
N GLY A 204 8.68 -7.62 4.49
CA GLY A 204 9.05 -7.58 5.92
C GLY A 204 9.26 -8.96 6.56
N GLN A 205 8.71 -10.04 5.99
CA GLN A 205 8.86 -11.42 6.48
C GLN A 205 10.22 -12.06 6.15
N VAL A 206 11.14 -11.37 5.46
CA VAL A 206 12.51 -11.87 5.29
C VAL A 206 13.38 -11.69 6.55
N TYR A 207 12.88 -10.95 7.54
CA TYR A 207 13.55 -10.69 8.82
C TYR A 207 12.91 -11.50 9.95
N GLY A 208 13.73 -12.01 10.87
CA GLY A 208 13.27 -12.83 11.99
C GLY A 208 12.38 -12.08 12.99
N HIS A 209 12.50 -10.75 13.08
CA HIS A 209 11.61 -9.88 13.85
C HIS A 209 11.01 -8.82 12.93
N THR A 210 9.68 -8.72 12.90
CA THR A 210 8.97 -7.84 11.99
C THR A 210 7.60 -7.46 12.53
N THR A 211 7.15 -6.25 12.25
CA THR A 211 5.77 -5.79 12.54
C THR A 211 4.79 -6.10 11.40
N ASN A 212 5.28 -6.72 10.34
CA ASN A 212 4.49 -7.00 9.15
C ASN A 212 3.64 -8.25 9.34
N PRO A 213 2.44 -8.32 8.73
CA PRO A 213 1.66 -9.55 8.73
C PRO A 213 2.39 -10.65 7.93
N ALA A 214 1.97 -11.91 8.14
CA ALA A 214 2.56 -13.09 7.48
C ALA A 214 2.50 -13.04 5.95
N VAL A 215 1.64 -12.18 5.38
CA VAL A 215 1.50 -11.99 3.93
C VAL A 215 2.60 -11.12 3.32
N ALA A 216 3.42 -10.40 4.07
CA ALA A 216 4.44 -9.48 3.53
C ALA A 216 5.75 -10.18 3.11
N THR A 217 5.68 -11.07 2.12
CA THR A 217 6.77 -11.98 1.72
C THR A 217 7.53 -11.55 0.46
N GLY A 218 7.23 -10.39 -0.12
CA GLY A 218 7.93 -9.87 -1.31
C GLY A 218 7.60 -10.58 -2.62
N ASP A 219 6.45 -11.26 -2.72
CA ASP A 219 6.09 -12.10 -3.87
C ASP A 219 6.08 -11.32 -5.19
N GLY A 220 5.52 -10.10 -5.21
CA GLY A 220 5.50 -9.25 -6.40
C GLY A 220 6.88 -8.75 -6.80
N ILE A 221 7.77 -8.48 -5.84
CA ILE A 221 9.17 -8.13 -6.14
C ILE A 221 9.86 -9.32 -6.82
N ALA A 222 9.64 -10.52 -6.30
CA ALA A 222 10.20 -11.74 -6.89
C ALA A 222 9.66 -12.01 -8.30
N MET A 223 8.36 -11.84 -8.53
CA MET A 223 7.74 -11.94 -9.86
C MET A 223 8.30 -10.90 -10.83
N ALA A 224 8.40 -9.64 -10.41
CA ALA A 224 8.97 -8.57 -11.23
C ALA A 224 10.43 -8.88 -11.63
N TYR A 225 11.23 -9.37 -10.68
CA TYR A 225 12.61 -9.78 -10.94
C TYR A 225 12.69 -10.94 -11.94
N ARG A 226 11.85 -11.98 -11.80
CA ARG A 226 11.78 -13.09 -12.76
C ARG A 226 11.35 -12.63 -14.15
N ALA A 227 10.44 -11.66 -14.21
CA ALA A 227 10.03 -10.97 -15.44
C ALA A 227 11.09 -9.98 -15.98
N LYS A 228 12.30 -9.93 -15.40
CA LYS A 228 13.45 -9.11 -15.82
C LYS A 228 13.27 -7.60 -15.62
N THR A 229 12.32 -7.20 -14.77
CA THR A 229 12.20 -5.80 -14.33
C THR A 229 13.39 -5.42 -13.45
N ARG A 230 13.89 -4.19 -13.60
CA ARG A 230 14.91 -3.64 -12.70
C ARG A 230 14.29 -3.37 -11.33
N ILE A 231 14.90 -3.96 -10.31
CA ILE A 231 14.59 -3.69 -8.90
C ILE A 231 15.69 -2.78 -8.35
N GLN A 232 15.32 -1.81 -7.50
CA GLN A 232 16.25 -0.82 -6.96
C GLN A 232 16.02 -0.60 -5.47
N ASN A 233 17.03 -0.09 -4.78
CA ASN A 233 16.94 0.41 -3.40
C ASN A 233 16.48 -0.64 -2.38
N MET A 234 16.82 -1.91 -2.62
CA MET A 234 16.43 -3.05 -1.77
C MET A 234 17.22 -3.10 -0.46
N GLU A 235 18.33 -2.36 -0.37
CA GLU A 235 19.14 -2.17 0.83
C GLU A 235 18.48 -1.25 1.87
N PHE A 236 17.49 -0.43 1.47
CA PHE A 236 16.83 0.52 2.35
C PHE A 236 15.65 -0.13 3.07
N ILE A 237 15.95 -0.80 4.19
CA ILE A 237 14.95 -1.44 5.05
C ILE A 237 14.78 -0.64 6.34
N GLN A 238 13.54 -0.22 6.59
CA GLN A 238 13.19 0.51 7.81
C GLN A 238 12.90 -0.46 8.95
N PHE A 239 13.63 -0.32 10.04
CA PHE A 239 13.33 -0.97 11.32
C PHE A 239 12.57 0.03 12.19
N HIS A 240 11.32 -0.28 12.50
CA HIS A 240 10.53 0.59 13.38
C HIS A 240 11.16 0.59 14.79
N PRO A 241 11.38 1.76 15.40
CA PRO A 241 12.13 1.85 16.66
C PRO A 241 11.39 1.24 17.86
N THR A 242 10.06 1.11 17.79
CA THR A 242 9.19 0.68 18.89
C THR A 242 8.29 -0.49 18.49
N ALA A 243 8.86 -1.68 18.38
CA ALA A 243 8.11 -2.93 18.34
C ALA A 243 8.00 -3.52 19.77
N LEU A 244 6.85 -4.12 20.10
CA LEU A 244 6.64 -4.78 21.39
C LEU A 244 7.56 -6.00 21.51
N TYR A 245 8.29 -6.08 22.62
CA TYR A 245 9.02 -7.28 23.01
C TYR A 245 8.16 -8.10 23.97
N ASP A 246 7.62 -9.22 23.50
CA ASP A 246 6.79 -10.15 24.29
C ASP A 246 7.52 -11.45 24.66
N GLY A 247 8.80 -11.59 24.28
CA GLY A 247 9.61 -12.79 24.54
C GLY A 247 9.33 -13.96 23.59
N HIS A 248 8.47 -13.79 22.58
CA HIS A 248 8.19 -14.77 21.55
C HIS A 248 8.84 -14.36 20.20
N ASN A 249 9.26 -15.33 19.39
CA ASN A 249 9.86 -15.10 18.07
C ASN A 249 8.78 -15.01 16.97
N GLU A 250 7.74 -14.22 17.20
CA GLU A 250 6.64 -14.03 16.24
C GLU A 250 6.58 -12.57 15.75
N ALA A 251 5.64 -12.28 14.83
CA ALA A 251 5.40 -10.93 14.34
C ALA A 251 5.11 -9.99 15.51
N SER A 252 6.00 -9.01 15.71
CA SER A 252 5.97 -8.12 16.86
C SER A 252 4.89 -7.06 16.69
N PHE A 253 4.07 -6.83 17.71
CA PHE A 253 3.07 -5.77 17.66
C PHE A 253 3.74 -4.40 17.54
N LEU A 254 3.30 -3.59 16.58
CA LEU A 254 3.78 -2.22 16.40
C LEU A 254 3.23 -1.33 17.51
N ILE A 255 4.11 -0.58 18.18
CA ILE A 255 3.72 0.55 19.01
C ILE A 255 3.93 1.81 18.19
N SER A 256 2.83 2.45 17.75
CA SER A 256 2.85 3.63 16.89
C SER A 256 3.81 4.72 17.36
N GLU A 257 4.51 5.36 16.42
CA GLU A 257 5.33 6.55 16.68
C GLU A 257 4.51 7.71 17.27
N ALA A 258 3.21 7.78 16.97
CA ALA A 258 2.30 8.78 17.51
C ALA A 258 2.37 8.88 19.05
N VAL A 259 2.62 7.78 19.78
CA VAL A 259 2.74 7.83 21.25
C VAL A 259 3.89 8.72 21.72
N ARG A 260 5.00 8.79 20.95
CA ARG A 260 6.11 9.71 21.21
C ARG A 260 5.73 11.15 20.87
N GLY A 261 4.93 11.34 19.81
CA GLY A 261 4.30 12.63 19.51
C GLY A 261 3.40 13.15 20.64
N PHE A 262 2.77 12.24 21.39
CA PHE A 262 1.95 12.53 22.57
C PHE A 262 2.72 12.50 23.92
N GLY A 263 4.06 12.46 23.89
CA GLY A 263 4.90 12.65 25.08
C GLY A 263 5.46 11.38 25.72
N ALA A 264 5.34 10.22 25.08
CA ALA A 264 6.07 9.03 25.52
C ALA A 264 7.59 9.19 25.37
N PHE A 265 8.36 8.60 26.28
CA PHE A 265 9.82 8.63 26.28
C PHE A 265 10.42 7.24 26.06
N LEU A 266 11.50 7.17 25.30
CA LEU A 266 12.38 6.00 25.28
C LEU A 266 13.29 6.04 26.51
N ARG A 267 13.42 4.89 27.19
CA ARG A 267 14.24 4.74 28.40
C ARG A 267 15.19 3.56 28.24
N ASN A 268 16.41 3.70 28.75
CA ASN A 268 17.30 2.58 29.00
C ASN A 268 16.96 1.91 30.35
N LYS A 269 17.64 0.81 30.66
CA LYS A 269 17.55 0.16 31.97
C LYS A 269 18.12 1.02 33.09
#